data_AF-A0A932F0M4-F1
#
_entry.id   AF-A0A932F0M4-F1
#
_cell.length_a   1.000
_cell.length_b   1.000
_cell.length_c   1.000
_cell.angle_alpha   90.00
_cell.angle_beta   90.00
_cell.angle_gamma   90.00
#
_symmetry.space_group_name_H-M   'P 1'
#
loop_
_entity.id
_entity.type
_entity.pdbx_description
1 polymer ?
#
loop_
_entity_poly.entity_id
_entity_poly.type
_entity_poly.pdbx_seq_one_letter_code
_entity_poly.pdbx_strand_id
1 'polypeptide(L)'
;MDEDALFMSPVNGAELNAIADLMVREDLSYVSLLEVERNLPGRIIEYFRRKLDKRPLRPLSFSEPYYSSVAAAIWKRSYLRELLRQPGSIWDFEHIVTNERHYAVWKSVIDQDQIVTRGKWSPQASRKLARQGLSLSNSKREHQPFRITLRVVREKITFQLVGFLSFRIRRRLNKLPRS
;
A
#
# COMPACT_ATOMS: atom_id res chain seq x y z
N MET A 1 6.22 17.94 -5.25
CA MET A 1 5.23 17.34 -4.32
C MET A 1 5.88 16.02 -3.94
N ASP A 2 6.82 16.08 -3.01
CA ASP A 2 7.85 15.04 -2.92
C ASP A 2 7.50 14.15 -1.73
N GLU A 3 7.00 12.97 -2.06
CA GLU A 3 6.79 11.87 -1.14
C GLU A 3 7.88 10.85 -1.39
N ASP A 4 8.72 10.61 -0.38
CA ASP A 4 9.81 9.64 -0.48
C ASP A 4 9.46 8.44 0.40
N ALA A 5 9.49 7.27 -0.23
CA ALA A 5 9.39 5.99 0.45
C ALA A 5 10.75 5.30 0.42
N LEU A 6 11.18 4.80 1.58
CA LEU A 6 12.49 4.18 1.75
C LEU A 6 12.34 2.74 2.23
N PHE A 7 13.24 1.88 1.76
CA PHE A 7 13.37 0.53 2.30
C PHE A 7 14.10 0.60 3.63
N MET A 8 13.45 0.06 4.66
CA MET A 8 13.89 0.19 6.04
C MET A 8 14.70 -1.02 6.52
N SER A 9 14.74 -2.08 5.71
CA SER A 9 15.61 -3.24 5.89
C SER A 9 16.03 -3.80 4.53
N PRO A 10 17.10 -4.62 4.49
CA PRO A 10 17.51 -5.30 3.27
C PRO A 10 16.38 -6.13 2.68
N VAL A 11 16.22 -6.05 1.37
CA VAL A 11 15.17 -6.78 0.65
C VAL A 11 15.55 -8.26 0.53
N ASN A 12 14.61 -9.15 0.85
CA ASN A 12 14.79 -10.58 0.68
C ASN A 12 14.56 -11.01 -0.78
N GLY A 13 15.65 -11.11 -1.55
CA GLY A 13 15.59 -11.47 -2.97
C GLY A 13 14.97 -12.87 -3.22
N ALA A 14 15.19 -13.83 -2.33
CA ALA A 14 14.63 -15.18 -2.50
C ALA A 14 13.10 -15.18 -2.39
N GLU A 15 12.55 -14.40 -1.46
CA GLU A 15 11.10 -14.26 -1.29
C GLU A 15 10.45 -13.52 -2.47
N LEU A 16 11.12 -12.48 -2.99
CA LEU A 16 10.66 -11.79 -4.20
C LEU A 16 10.67 -12.70 -5.43
N ASN A 17 11.73 -13.48 -5.63
CA ASN A 17 11.82 -14.43 -6.74
C ASN A 17 10.73 -15.49 -6.64
N ALA A 18 10.45 -16.02 -5.45
CA ALA A 18 9.38 -16.98 -5.25
C ALA A 18 8.00 -16.43 -5.64
N ILE A 19 7.75 -15.13 -5.40
CA ILE A 19 6.51 -14.46 -5.82
C ILE A 19 6.51 -14.24 -7.34
N ALA A 20 7.63 -13.82 -7.92
CA ALA A 20 7.73 -13.65 -9.37
C ALA A 20 7.51 -14.98 -10.12
N ASP A 21 8.13 -16.07 -9.65
CA ASP A 21 7.96 -17.41 -10.21
C ASP A 21 6.51 -17.88 -10.12
N LEU A 22 5.85 -17.61 -8.98
CA LEU A 22 4.43 -17.87 -8.81
C LEU A 22 3.57 -17.07 -9.80
N MET A 23 3.88 -15.78 -9.99
CA MET A 23 3.17 -14.94 -10.96
C MET A 23 3.32 -15.47 -12.39
N VAL A 24 4.50 -15.93 -12.78
CA VAL A 24 4.73 -16.54 -14.09
C VAL A 24 3.93 -17.84 -14.22
N ARG A 25 4.00 -18.71 -13.22
CA ARG A 25 3.34 -20.01 -13.23
C ARG A 25 1.81 -19.93 -13.28
N GLU A 26 1.23 -18.96 -12.58
CA GLU A 26 -0.22 -18.76 -12.49
C GLU A 26 -0.75 -17.66 -13.43
N ASP A 27 0.12 -17.13 -14.30
CA ASP A 27 -0.16 -16.02 -15.21
C ASP A 27 -0.82 -14.80 -14.53
N LEU A 28 -0.27 -14.41 -13.37
CA LEU A 28 -0.79 -13.28 -12.59
C LEU A 28 -0.27 -11.95 -13.13
N SER A 29 -1.18 -11.01 -13.33
CA SER A 29 -0.84 -9.70 -13.88
C SER A 29 -0.30 -8.70 -12.85
N TYR A 30 -0.67 -8.87 -11.58
CA TYR A 30 -0.30 -7.94 -10.50
C TYR A 30 -0.29 -8.60 -9.12
N VAL A 31 0.75 -8.32 -8.35
CA VAL A 31 0.85 -8.66 -6.92
C VAL A 31 1.41 -7.48 -6.12
N SER A 32 0.65 -7.01 -5.14
CA SER A 32 1.16 -6.08 -4.12
C SER A 32 2.08 -6.82 -3.14
N LEU A 33 3.25 -6.24 -2.86
CA LEU A 33 4.23 -6.76 -1.91
C LEU A 33 4.02 -6.22 -0.48
N LEU A 34 3.01 -5.37 -0.30
CA LEU A 34 2.58 -4.85 0.98
C LEU A 34 1.36 -5.63 1.47
N GLU A 35 1.33 -5.89 2.77
CA GLU A 35 0.12 -6.36 3.44
C GLU A 35 -0.97 -5.30 3.32
N VAL A 36 -2.20 -5.73 3.05
CA VAL A 36 -3.31 -4.79 2.99
C VAL A 36 -3.78 -4.49 4.40
N GLU A 37 -3.80 -3.20 4.71
CA GLU A 37 -4.25 -2.74 6.01
C GLU A 37 -5.73 -3.07 6.27
N ARG A 38 -5.99 -3.44 7.52
CA ARG A 38 -7.32 -3.77 8.04
C ARG A 38 -7.55 -3.07 9.36
N ASN A 39 -8.82 -2.77 9.61
CA ASN A 39 -9.30 -2.39 10.93
C ASN A 39 -9.30 -3.60 11.88
N LEU A 40 -9.51 -3.37 13.18
CA LEU A 40 -9.44 -4.42 14.20
C LEU A 40 -10.34 -5.64 13.88
N PRO A 41 -11.63 -5.48 13.57
CA PRO A 41 -12.48 -6.60 13.17
C PRO A 41 -11.97 -7.31 11.90
N GLY A 42 -11.51 -6.53 10.91
CA GLY A 42 -10.94 -7.08 9.68
C GLY A 42 -9.69 -7.91 9.92
N ARG A 43 -8.82 -7.53 10.87
CA ARG A 43 -7.62 -8.31 11.22
C ARG A 43 -7.97 -9.68 11.79
N ILE A 44 -9.02 -9.77 12.60
CA ILE A 44 -9.50 -11.05 13.14
C ILE A 44 -9.99 -11.95 12.01
N ILE A 45 -10.80 -11.41 11.10
CA ILE A 45 -11.30 -12.14 9.93
C ILE A 45 -10.15 -12.60 9.04
N GLU A 46 -9.18 -11.73 8.75
CA GLU A 46 -8.01 -12.09 7.93
C GLU A 46 -7.13 -13.14 8.62
N TYR A 47 -6.98 -13.10 9.94
CA TYR A 47 -6.26 -14.13 10.67
C TYR A 47 -6.88 -15.52 10.46
N PHE A 48 -8.20 -15.64 10.59
CA PHE A 48 -8.90 -16.90 10.31
C PHE A 48 -8.83 -17.29 8.84
N ARG A 49 -9.00 -16.33 7.92
CA ARG A 49 -8.91 -16.59 6.48
C ARG A 49 -7.53 -17.12 6.09
N ARG A 50 -6.45 -16.50 6.59
CA ARG A 50 -5.07 -16.94 6.35
C ARG A 50 -4.81 -18.35 6.89
N LYS A 51 -5.44 -18.71 8.01
CA LYS A 51 -5.30 -20.06 8.58
C LYS A 51 -6.00 -21.13 7.74
N LEU A 52 -7.08 -20.76 7.06
CA LEU A 52 -7.87 -21.66 6.20
C LEU A 52 -7.35 -21.70 4.76
N ASP A 53 -6.83 -20.59 4.24
CA ASP A 53 -6.32 -20.48 2.89
C ASP A 53 -4.85 -20.91 2.83
N LYS A 54 -4.57 -21.94 2.03
CA LYS A 54 -3.21 -22.45 1.82
C LYS A 54 -2.46 -21.68 0.73
N ARG A 55 -3.12 -20.75 0.04
CA ARG A 55 -2.50 -19.99 -1.04
C ARG A 55 -1.50 -18.98 -0.49
N PRO A 56 -0.33 -18.81 -1.14
CA PRO A 56 0.67 -17.83 -0.73
C PRO A 56 0.22 -16.37 -0.93
N LEU A 57 -0.75 -16.16 -1.83
CA LEU A 57 -1.30 -14.86 -2.17
C LEU A 57 -2.80 -14.82 -1.92
N ARG A 58 -3.31 -13.62 -1.63
CA ARG A 58 -4.73 -13.35 -1.41
C ARG A 58 -5.29 -12.46 -2.52
N PRO A 59 -6.50 -12.73 -3.03
CA PRO A 59 -7.11 -11.85 -4.02
C PRO A 59 -7.51 -10.52 -3.37
N LEU A 60 -7.26 -9.42 -4.08
CA LEU A 60 -7.75 -8.10 -3.71
C LEU A 60 -9.22 -7.94 -4.12
N SER A 61 -10.00 -7.36 -3.21
CA SER A 61 -11.36 -6.95 -3.53
C SER A 61 -11.33 -5.64 -4.32
N PHE A 62 -12.20 -5.48 -5.31
CA PHE A 62 -12.37 -4.19 -6.00
C PHE A 62 -12.78 -3.06 -5.06
N SER A 63 -13.30 -3.37 -3.87
CA SER A 63 -13.65 -2.38 -2.84
C SER A 63 -12.46 -1.91 -2.00
N GLU A 64 -11.27 -2.48 -2.19
CA GLU A 64 -10.06 -1.97 -1.56
C GLU A 64 -9.73 -0.57 -2.13
N PRO A 65 -9.22 0.36 -1.30
CA PRO A 65 -8.89 1.71 -1.74
C PRO A 65 -7.72 1.74 -2.72
N TYR A 66 -6.71 0.89 -2.49
CA TYR A 66 -5.51 0.75 -3.32
C TYR A 66 -5.54 -0.59 -4.04
N TYR A 67 -6.49 -0.74 -4.96
CA TYR A 67 -6.63 -1.97 -5.76
C TYR A 67 -5.43 -2.18 -6.68
N SER A 68 -4.94 -1.08 -7.25
CA SER A 68 -3.72 -0.99 -8.04
C SER A 68 -2.81 -0.04 -7.27
N SER A 69 -1.68 -0.48 -6.73
CA SER A 69 -0.75 0.43 -6.07
C SER A 69 0.49 0.61 -6.91
N VAL A 70 0.98 1.84 -6.96
CA VAL A 70 2.29 2.15 -7.56
C VAL A 70 3.42 1.79 -6.59
N ALA A 71 3.13 1.70 -5.29
CA ALA A 71 4.11 1.41 -4.26
C ALA A 71 4.30 -0.11 -4.07
N ALA A 72 5.57 -0.56 -4.11
CA ALA A 72 6.03 -1.91 -3.79
C ALA A 72 5.11 -3.03 -4.34
N ALA A 73 5.06 -3.17 -5.65
CA ALA A 73 4.32 -4.22 -6.33
C ALA A 73 5.12 -4.83 -7.49
N ILE A 74 4.79 -6.07 -7.85
CA ILE A 74 5.30 -6.73 -9.06
C ILE A 74 4.20 -6.69 -10.11
N TRP A 75 4.58 -6.31 -11.33
CA TRP A 75 3.67 -6.16 -12.46
C TRP A 75 4.10 -7.03 -13.64
N LYS A 76 3.13 -7.64 -14.31
CA LYS A 76 3.32 -8.14 -15.68
C LYS A 76 3.51 -6.93 -16.60
N ARG A 77 4.64 -6.89 -17.31
CA ARG A 77 5.06 -5.72 -18.10
C ARG A 77 4.01 -5.29 -19.14
N SER A 78 3.41 -6.25 -19.85
CA SER A 78 2.39 -5.94 -20.88
C SER A 78 1.16 -5.30 -20.26
N TYR A 79 0.69 -5.85 -19.14
CA TYR A 79 -0.48 -5.36 -18.42
C TYR A 79 -0.27 -3.94 -17.86
N LEU A 80 0.86 -3.69 -17.19
CA LEU A 80 1.17 -2.34 -16.69
C LEU A 80 1.20 -1.30 -17.84
N ARG A 81 1.78 -1.65 -18.98
CA ARG A 81 1.82 -0.76 -20.16
C ARG A 81 0.43 -0.44 -20.68
N GLU A 82 -0.51 -1.38 -20.61
CA GLU A 82 -1.90 -1.14 -20.99
C GLU A 82 -2.57 -0.15 -20.03
N LEU A 83 -2.41 -0.34 -18.72
CA LEU A 83 -2.97 0.56 -17.72
C LEU A 83 -2.40 1.97 -17.81
N LEU A 84 -1.10 2.11 -18.05
CA LEU A 84 -0.42 3.41 -18.20
C LEU A 84 -0.83 4.19 -19.45
N ARG A 85 -1.52 3.56 -20.42
CA ARG A 85 -2.08 4.28 -21.58
C ARG A 85 -3.36 5.03 -21.24
N GLN A 86 -4.00 4.71 -20.12
CA GLN A 86 -5.21 5.42 -19.70
C GLN A 86 -4.81 6.83 -19.23
N PRO A 87 -5.51 7.87 -19.71
CA PRO A 87 -5.23 9.24 -19.26
C PRO A 87 -5.64 9.39 -17.79
N GLY A 88 -4.84 10.12 -17.01
CA GLY A 88 -5.16 10.39 -15.62
C GLY A 88 -3.95 10.78 -14.79
N SER A 89 -4.21 11.10 -13.53
CA SER A 89 -3.18 11.28 -12.51
C SER A 89 -2.78 9.93 -11.88
N ILE A 90 -1.71 9.94 -11.09
CA ILE A 90 -1.31 8.79 -10.27
C ILE A 90 -2.47 8.32 -9.38
N TRP A 91 -3.26 9.27 -8.85
CA TRP A 91 -4.43 8.94 -8.03
C TRP A 91 -5.48 8.21 -8.86
N ASP A 92 -5.74 8.64 -10.09
CA ASP A 92 -6.69 7.95 -10.96
C ASP A 92 -6.21 6.53 -11.26
N PHE A 93 -4.90 6.36 -11.50
CA PHE A 93 -4.27 5.05 -11.71
C PHE A 93 -4.50 4.10 -10.53
N GLU A 94 -4.31 4.56 -9.29
CA GLU A 94 -4.47 3.69 -8.12
C GLU A 94 -5.92 3.21 -7.88
N HIS A 95 -6.88 3.92 -8.49
CA HIS A 95 -8.30 3.63 -8.38
C HIS A 95 -8.88 2.89 -9.59
N ILE A 96 -8.07 2.58 -10.62
CA ILE A 96 -8.51 1.82 -11.79
C ILE A 96 -9.02 0.45 -11.32
N VAL A 97 -10.24 0.11 -11.77
CA VAL A 97 -10.81 -1.22 -11.62
C VAL A 97 -10.73 -1.93 -12.96
N THR A 98 -10.14 -3.12 -12.95
CA THR A 98 -9.90 -3.91 -14.15
C THR A 98 -10.68 -5.22 -14.09
N ASN A 99 -10.79 -5.92 -15.22
CA ASN A 99 -11.38 -7.27 -15.26
C ASN A 99 -10.38 -8.33 -14.79
N GLU A 100 -9.08 -8.01 -14.82
CA GLU A 100 -7.97 -8.80 -14.31
C GLU A 100 -7.96 -8.82 -12.78
N ARG A 101 -7.72 -9.99 -12.18
CA ARG A 101 -7.74 -10.13 -10.73
C ARG A 101 -6.38 -9.76 -10.13
N HIS A 102 -6.38 -8.74 -9.28
CA HIS A 102 -5.20 -8.34 -8.51
C HIS A 102 -5.05 -9.16 -7.22
N TYR A 103 -3.81 -9.33 -6.78
CA TYR A 103 -3.46 -10.07 -5.57
C TYR A 103 -2.56 -9.26 -4.65
N ALA A 104 -2.46 -9.70 -3.39
CA ALA A 104 -1.50 -9.18 -2.42
C ALA A 104 -0.92 -10.32 -1.58
N VAL A 105 0.24 -10.06 -1.00
CA VAL A 105 0.84 -10.94 -0.01
C VAL A 105 0.05 -10.91 1.31
N TRP A 106 0.10 -12.00 2.07
CA TRP A 106 -0.51 -12.09 3.41
C TRP A 106 0.27 -11.31 4.47
N LYS A 107 1.55 -11.06 4.24
CA LYS A 107 2.46 -10.32 5.11
C LYS A 107 3.41 -9.54 4.19
N SER A 108 3.71 -8.30 4.54
CA SER A 108 4.64 -7.48 3.76
C SER A 108 5.98 -8.18 3.58
N VAL A 109 6.44 -8.24 2.33
CA VAL A 109 7.72 -8.83 1.92
C VAL A 109 8.82 -7.78 1.88
N ILE A 110 8.41 -6.52 1.75
CA ILE A 110 9.29 -5.37 1.77
C ILE A 110 8.89 -4.49 2.97
N ASP A 111 9.89 -4.11 3.75
CA ASP A 111 9.76 -3.10 4.79
C ASP A 111 9.95 -1.72 4.17
N GLN A 112 8.87 -1.17 3.61
CA GLN A 112 8.86 0.16 3.02
C GLN A 112 8.14 1.13 3.95
N ASP A 113 8.73 2.31 4.16
CA ASP A 113 8.12 3.34 5.00
C ASP A 113 8.19 4.71 4.32
N GLN A 114 7.06 5.40 4.34
CA GLN A 114 6.95 6.76 3.83
C GLN A 114 7.36 7.73 4.95
N ILE A 115 8.66 8.02 5.01
CA ILE A 115 9.20 8.90 6.04
C ILE A 115 9.26 10.37 5.63
N VAL A 116 8.93 10.69 4.37
CA VAL A 116 8.77 12.07 3.87
C VAL A 116 7.39 12.23 3.26
N THR A 117 6.66 13.23 3.74
CA THR A 117 5.38 13.62 3.13
C THR A 117 5.38 15.13 2.94
N ARG A 118 5.06 15.56 1.71
CA ARG A 118 5.08 16.98 1.30
C ARG A 118 6.44 17.64 1.55
N GLY A 119 7.52 16.94 1.25
CA GLY A 119 8.90 17.44 1.41
C GLY A 119 9.37 17.60 2.86
N LYS A 120 8.56 17.22 3.85
CA LYS A 120 8.92 17.29 5.28
C LYS A 120 9.11 15.90 5.87
N TRP A 121 10.12 15.78 6.73
CA TRP A 121 10.36 14.55 7.48
C TRP A 121 9.20 14.25 8.43
N SER A 122 8.82 12.98 8.49
CA SER A 122 7.93 12.52 9.54
C SER A 122 8.56 12.79 10.92
N PRO A 123 7.75 12.98 11.96
CA PRO A 123 8.26 13.21 13.33
C PRO A 123 9.08 12.03 13.88
N GLN A 124 8.94 10.85 13.29
CA GLN A 124 9.65 9.63 13.68
C GLN A 124 10.84 9.31 12.77
N ALA A 125 11.05 10.06 11.68
CA ALA A 125 12.05 9.76 10.66
C ALA A 125 13.46 9.60 11.27
N SER A 126 13.89 10.54 12.12
CA SER A 126 15.21 10.50 12.75
C SER A 126 15.41 9.22 13.58
N ARG A 127 14.39 8.79 14.33
CA ARG A 127 14.49 7.57 15.14
C ARG A 127 14.53 6.31 14.28
N LYS A 128 13.75 6.28 13.20
CA LYS A 128 13.70 5.12 12.31
C LYS A 128 15.00 4.97 11.51
N LEU A 129 15.54 6.07 10.99
CA LEU A 129 16.81 6.10 10.27
C LEU A 129 18.00 5.82 11.20
N ALA A 130 18.00 6.32 12.43
CA ALA A 130 19.07 6.05 13.39
C ALA A 130 19.21 4.55 13.70
N ARG A 131 18.12 3.77 13.67
CA ARG A 131 18.17 2.30 13.82
C ARG A 131 18.91 1.60 12.68
N GLN A 132 19.06 2.26 11.54
CA GLN A 132 19.82 1.80 10.38
C GLN A 132 21.22 2.44 10.30
N GLY A 133 21.63 3.18 11.33
CA GLY A 133 22.89 3.93 11.33
C GLY A 133 22.88 5.19 10.46
N LEU A 134 21.70 5.65 10.01
CA LEU A 134 21.57 6.86 9.20
C LEU A 134 21.23 8.09 10.06
N SER A 135 21.91 9.21 9.79
CA SER A 135 21.69 10.49 10.46
C SER A 135 21.00 11.50 9.55
N LEU A 136 20.10 12.29 10.12
CA LEU A 136 19.46 13.44 9.45
C LEU A 136 20.16 14.77 9.77
N SER A 137 21.31 14.78 10.44
CA SER A 137 22.00 16.00 10.86
C SER A 137 22.32 16.97 9.71
N ASN A 138 22.58 16.44 8.51
CA ASN A 138 22.93 17.23 7.33
C ASN A 138 21.72 17.51 6.42
N SER A 139 20.51 17.11 6.84
CA SER A 139 19.30 17.32 6.04
C SER A 139 18.85 18.78 6.11
N LYS A 140 18.58 19.38 4.95
CA LYS A 140 17.93 20.70 4.83
C LYS A 140 16.41 20.68 5.01
N ARG A 141 15.79 19.49 4.99
CA ARG A 141 14.33 19.34 5.12
C ARG A 141 13.88 19.54 6.56
N GLU A 142 12.78 20.26 6.71
CA GLU A 142 12.11 20.45 7.99
C GLU A 142 11.38 19.19 8.44
N HIS A 143 11.15 19.08 9.75
CA HIS A 143 10.23 18.09 10.30
C HIS A 143 8.79 18.58 10.28
N GLN A 144 7.86 17.65 10.12
CA GLN A 144 6.44 17.94 10.27
C GLN A 144 6.11 18.35 11.72
N PRO A 145 5.20 19.32 11.92
CA PRO A 145 4.78 19.73 13.25
C PRO A 145 4.04 18.61 13.99
N PHE A 146 4.22 18.57 15.32
CA PHE A 146 3.63 17.53 16.17
C PHE A 146 2.11 17.40 16.05
N ARG A 147 1.40 18.50 15.78
CA ARG A 147 -0.07 18.51 15.56
C ARG A 147 -0.50 17.59 14.41
N ILE A 148 0.31 17.46 13.36
CA ILE A 148 0.04 16.53 12.26
C ILE A 148 0.12 15.09 12.77
N THR A 149 1.08 14.77 13.65
CA THR A 149 1.15 13.45 14.32
C THR A 149 -0.14 13.13 15.06
N LEU A 150 -0.68 14.08 15.82
CA LEU A 150 -1.90 13.85 16.61
C LEU A 150 -3.10 13.57 15.69
N ARG A 151 -3.20 14.31 14.59
CA ARG A 151 -4.18 14.06 13.54
C ARG A 151 -4.01 12.68 12.92
N VAL A 152 -2.78 12.28 12.58
CA VAL A 152 -2.48 10.94 12.03
C VAL A 152 -2.84 9.84 13.01
N VAL A 153 -2.56 10.02 14.31
CA VAL A 153 -2.95 9.05 15.36
C VAL A 153 -4.47 8.95 15.45
N ARG A 154 -5.18 10.08 15.45
CA ARG A 154 -6.65 10.10 15.42
C ARG A 154 -7.18 9.37 14.18
N GLU A 155 -6.64 9.65 13.00
CA GLU A 155 -7.02 9.01 11.75
C GLU A 155 -6.76 7.50 11.80
N LYS A 156 -5.64 7.05 12.38
CA LYS A 156 -5.35 5.63 12.63
C LYS A 156 -6.37 4.99 13.57
N ILE A 157 -6.72 5.64 14.68
CA ILE A 157 -7.74 5.13 15.61
C ILE A 157 -9.10 5.03 14.92
N THR A 158 -9.50 6.08 14.20
CA THR A 158 -10.73 6.09 13.42
C THR A 158 -10.71 4.97 12.37
N PHE A 159 -9.59 4.75 11.69
CA PHE A 159 -9.43 3.64 10.76
C PHE A 159 -9.53 2.28 11.47
N GLN A 160 -8.96 2.11 12.65
CA GLN A 160 -9.07 0.87 13.42
C GLN A 160 -10.51 0.55 13.85
N LEU A 161 -11.35 1.57 14.04
CA LEU A 161 -12.76 1.41 14.40
C LEU A 161 -13.66 1.23 13.18
N VAL A 162 -13.56 2.14 12.21
CA VAL A 162 -14.52 2.27 11.12
C VAL A 162 -13.97 1.79 9.77
N GLY A 163 -12.67 1.47 9.71
CA GLY A 163 -11.99 1.00 8.49
C GLY A 163 -12.16 1.94 7.31
N PHE A 164 -12.35 1.36 6.13
CA PHE A 164 -12.60 2.09 4.88
C PHE A 164 -14.10 2.37 4.64
N LEU A 165 -14.94 2.42 5.69
CA LEU A 165 -16.39 2.60 5.50
C LEU A 165 -16.72 3.92 4.79
N SER A 166 -16.08 5.03 5.19
CA SER A 166 -16.25 6.33 4.54
C SER A 166 -15.88 6.29 3.05
N PHE A 167 -14.81 5.57 2.72
CA PHE A 167 -14.35 5.38 1.34
C PHE A 167 -15.34 4.54 0.53
N ARG A 168 -15.86 3.44 1.10
CA ARG A 168 -16.87 2.60 0.46
C ARG A 168 -18.17 3.35 0.20
N ILE A 169 -18.60 4.20 1.14
CA ILE A 169 -19.77 5.06 0.98
C ILE A 169 -19.53 6.07 -0.16
N ARG A 170 -18.40 6.80 -0.12
CA ARG A 170 -18.05 7.78 -1.17
C ARG A 170 -17.97 7.14 -2.56
N ARG A 171 -17.42 5.93 -2.66
CA ARG A 171 -17.33 5.19 -3.92
C ARG A 171 -18.69 4.73 -4.45
N ARG A 172 -19.62 4.36 -3.57
CA ARG A 172 -21.01 4.07 -3.97
C ARG A 172 -21.73 5.33 -4.44
N LEU A 173 -21.52 6.46 -3.76
CA LEU A 173 -22.11 7.74 -4.15
C LEU A 173 -21.56 8.26 -5.49
N ASN A 174 -20.26 8.09 -5.75
CA ASN A 174 -19.65 8.47 -7.03
C ASN A 174 -20.01 7.56 -8.22
N LYS A 175 -20.63 6.39 -7.96
CA LYS A 175 -21.19 5.51 -9.01
C LYS A 175 -22.63 5.86 -9.39
N LEU A 176 -23.28 6.77 -8.66
CA LEU A 176 -24.59 7.28 -9.06
C LEU A 176 -24.37 8.30 -10.19
N PRO A 177 -25.08 8.20 -11.32
CA PRO A 177 -25.04 9.25 -12.33
C PRO A 177 -25.45 10.57 -11.66
N ARG A 178 -24.69 11.63 -11.89
CA ARG A 178 -25.12 12.97 -11.55
C ARG A 178 -26.29 13.30 -12.46
N SER A 179 -27.50 13.11 -11.94
CA SER A 179 -28.76 13.60 -12.51
C SER A 179 -28.81 15.12 -12.48
#